data_AF-A0AA97GVR0-F1
#
_entry.id   AF-A0AA97GVR0-F1
#
_cell.length_a   1.000
_cell.length_b   1.000
_cell.length_c   1.000
_cell.angle_alpha   90.00
_cell.angle_beta   90.00
_cell.angle_gamma   90.00
#
_symmetry.space_group_name_H-M   'P 1'
#
loop_
_entity.id
_entity.type
_entity.pdbx_description
1 polymer ?
#
loop_
_entity_poly.entity_id
_entity_poly.type
_entity_poly.pdbx_seq_one_letter_code
_entity_poly.pdbx_strand_id
1 'polypeptide(L)'
;MGTLARVDNWSQTGPGRYSLLCVGVHRIVVDEWLPDGLYPNARTRSLADTPGEAPDWTALMEGRALLQLLCGQGGRRDRDLRQTASWLAEPVDYSGSDATEASFRATSDLPLGAADRQRALIATDAASRVDVLISAVDDLIAALRFRFQA
;
A
#
# COMPACT_ATOMS: atom_id res chain seq x y z
N MET A 1 13.22 6.86 -0.12
CA MET A 1 13.09 5.42 0.21
C MET A 1 12.38 4.73 -0.94
N GLY A 2 12.77 3.51 -1.26
CA GLY A 2 12.18 2.72 -2.35
C GLY A 2 12.11 1.24 -2.00
N THR A 3 11.77 0.43 -3.00
CA THR A 3 11.68 -1.03 -2.88
C THR A 3 12.52 -1.66 -3.98
N LEU A 4 13.40 -2.60 -3.62
CA LEU A 4 14.05 -3.46 -4.60
C LEU A 4 13.00 -4.41 -5.18
N ALA A 5 12.81 -4.38 -6.50
CA ALA A 5 11.91 -5.27 -7.20
C ALA A 5 12.70 -6.30 -8.02
N ARG A 6 12.34 -7.57 -7.90
CA ARG A 6 12.83 -8.65 -8.75
C ARG A 6 11.84 -8.84 -9.91
N VAL A 7 12.37 -8.99 -11.13
CA VAL A 7 11.57 -9.35 -12.31
C VAL A 7 11.44 -10.86 -12.34
N ASP A 8 10.21 -11.36 -12.22
CA ASP A 8 9.90 -12.79 -12.19
C ASP A 8 9.56 -13.30 -13.59
N ASN A 9 8.90 -12.47 -14.39
CA ASN A 9 8.58 -12.79 -15.77
C ASN A 9 8.53 -11.52 -16.62
N TRP A 10 8.73 -11.66 -17.92
CA TRP A 10 8.57 -10.58 -18.88
C TRP A 10 8.04 -11.08 -20.22
N SER A 11 7.30 -10.22 -20.92
CA SER A 11 6.83 -10.50 -22.27
C SER A 11 6.88 -9.25 -23.13
N GLN A 12 7.12 -9.44 -24.44
CA GLN A 12 7.02 -8.35 -25.40
C GLN A 12 5.55 -8.14 -25.79
N THR A 13 5.03 -6.93 -25.59
CA THR A 13 3.64 -6.57 -25.89
C THR A 13 3.52 -5.67 -27.13
N GLY A 14 4.64 -5.32 -27.74
CA GLY A 14 4.73 -4.64 -29.03
C GLY A 14 6.17 -4.27 -29.38
N PRO A 15 6.40 -3.61 -30.52
CA PRO A 15 7.75 -3.14 -30.89
C PRO A 15 8.33 -2.24 -29.79
N GLY A 16 9.43 -2.66 -29.17
CA GLY A 16 10.11 -1.94 -28.08
C GLY A 16 9.34 -1.83 -26.76
N ARG A 17 8.21 -2.54 -26.59
CA ARG A 17 7.39 -2.49 -25.37
C ARG A 17 7.36 -3.85 -24.68
N TYR A 18 7.57 -3.81 -23.37
CA TYR A 18 7.64 -4.99 -22.50
C TYR A 18 6.71 -4.83 -21.32
N SER A 19 6.02 -5.92 -20.97
CA SER A 19 5.31 -6.06 -19.70
C SER A 19 6.17 -6.89 -18.76
N LEU A 20 6.32 -6.43 -17.53
CA LEU A 20 7.09 -7.11 -16.49
C LEU A 20 6.16 -7.54 -15.36
N LEU A 21 6.31 -8.78 -14.90
CA LEU A 21 5.78 -9.22 -13.62
C LEU A 21 6.91 -9.10 -12.60
N CYS A 22 6.71 -8.25 -11.59
CA CYS A 22 7.72 -7.98 -10.59
C CYS A 22 7.20 -8.28 -9.18
N VAL A 23 8.12 -8.67 -8.30
CA VAL A 23 7.87 -8.88 -6.87
C VAL A 23 8.78 -7.95 -6.07
N GLY A 24 8.20 -7.19 -5.13
CA GLY A 24 8.97 -6.40 -4.18
C GLY A 24 9.69 -7.32 -3.18
N VAL A 25 10.99 -7.14 -3.00
CA VAL A 25 11.84 -8.03 -2.19
C VAL A 25 12.13 -7.44 -0.82
N HIS A 26 12.65 -6.22 -0.78
CA HIS A 26 12.93 -5.50 0.47
C HIS A 26 13.04 -4.00 0.21
N ARG A 27 12.96 -3.24 1.29
CA ARG A 27 13.05 -1.78 1.24
C ARG A 27 14.49 -1.34 1.09
N ILE A 28 14.71 -0.22 0.40
CA ILE A 28 16.02 0.36 0.18
C ILE A 28 16.04 1.85 0.52
N VAL A 29 17.20 2.29 1.01
CA VAL A 29 17.55 3.71 1.12
C VAL A 29 18.59 4.01 0.05
N VAL A 30 18.41 5.13 -0.65
CA VAL A 30 19.41 5.66 -1.57
C VAL A 30 20.40 6.46 -0.72
N ASP A 31 21.64 5.99 -0.68
CA ASP A 31 22.72 6.67 0.06
C ASP A 31 23.37 7.75 -0.81
N GLU A 32 23.50 7.49 -2.12
CA GLU A 32 24.13 8.39 -3.08
C GLU A 32 23.57 8.15 -4.49
N TRP A 33 23.26 9.23 -5.20
CA TRP A 33 23.02 9.19 -6.65
C TRP A 33 24.36 9.29 -7.38
N LEU A 34 24.63 8.35 -8.27
CA LEU A 34 25.84 8.30 -9.08
C LEU A 34 25.61 9.07 -10.40
N PRO A 35 26.67 9.47 -11.12
CA PRO A 35 26.51 10.01 -12.46
C PRO A 35 25.71 9.07 -13.35
N ASP A 36 24.70 9.63 -14.01
CA ASP A 36 23.79 8.85 -14.85
C ASP A 36 24.49 8.29 -16.09
N GLY A 37 24.06 7.11 -16.53
CA GLY A 37 24.42 6.51 -17.81
C GLY A 37 23.22 6.51 -18.76
N LEU A 38 22.91 5.36 -19.37
CA LEU A 38 21.63 5.19 -20.11
C LEU A 38 20.41 5.23 -19.17
N TYR A 39 20.60 4.89 -17.90
CA TYR A 39 19.59 4.92 -16.85
C TYR A 39 20.17 5.56 -15.57
N PRO A 40 19.31 6.07 -14.67
CA PRO A 40 19.73 6.56 -13.38
C PRO A 40 20.43 5.48 -12.54
N ASN A 41 21.50 5.84 -11.86
CA ASN A 41 22.27 4.93 -11.02
C ASN A 41 22.38 5.46 -9.59
N ALA A 42 22.29 4.57 -8.61
CA ALA A 42 22.38 4.93 -7.20
C ALA A 42 23.08 3.85 -6.39
N ARG A 43 23.87 4.26 -5.39
CA ARG A 43 24.30 3.38 -4.31
C ARG A 43 23.17 3.29 -3.28
N THR A 44 22.81 2.06 -2.92
CA THR A 44 21.70 1.80 -2.01
C THR A 44 22.07 0.78 -0.95
N ARG A 45 21.32 0.81 0.14
CA ARG A 45 21.39 -0.19 1.21
C ARG A 45 20.01 -0.72 1.52
N SER A 46 19.93 -2.00 1.86
CA SER A 46 18.69 -2.63 2.32
C SER A 46 18.30 -2.09 3.70
N LEU A 47 16.99 -1.95 3.92
CA LEU A 47 16.41 -1.57 5.21
C LEU A 47 15.44 -2.65 5.65
N ALA A 48 15.80 -3.37 6.70
CA ALA A 48 14.92 -4.29 7.40
C ALA A 48 14.01 -3.53 8.38
N ASP A 49 12.90 -4.16 8.77
CA ASP A 49 12.09 -3.65 9.87
C ASP A 49 12.87 -3.73 11.19
N THR A 50 12.71 -2.70 12.02
CA THR A 50 13.17 -2.77 13.41
C THR A 50 12.25 -3.72 14.19
N PRO A 51 12.76 -4.48 15.16
CA PRO A 51 11.91 -5.19 16.10
C PRO A 51 10.95 -4.20 16.77
N GLY A 52 9.68 -4.57 16.87
CA GLY A 52 8.63 -3.72 17.40
C GLY A 52 7.51 -4.52 18.03
N GLU A 53 6.50 -3.81 18.52
CA GLU A 53 5.30 -4.40 19.06
C GLU A 53 4.47 -5.08 17.96
N ALA A 54 3.60 -6.00 18.36
CA ALA A 54 2.64 -6.58 17.44
C ALA A 54 1.63 -5.50 17.00
N PRO A 55 1.32 -5.37 15.70
CA PRO A 55 0.31 -4.41 15.26
C PRO A 55 -1.06 -4.72 15.83
N ASP A 56 -1.82 -3.69 16.20
CA ASP A 56 -3.25 -3.83 16.47
C ASP A 56 -4.05 -3.68 15.17
N TRP A 57 -4.57 -4.82 14.68
CA TRP A 57 -5.35 -4.86 13.46
C TRP A 57 -6.81 -4.43 13.65
N THR A 58 -7.30 -4.34 14.89
CA THR A 58 -8.71 -4.14 15.20
C THR A 58 -9.23 -2.86 14.57
N ALA A 59 -8.58 -1.73 14.88
CA ALA A 59 -8.96 -0.42 14.39
C ALA A 59 -8.89 -0.34 12.85
N LEU A 60 -7.88 -0.96 12.24
CA LEU A 60 -7.77 -1.00 10.79
C LEU A 60 -8.93 -1.78 10.16
N MET A 61 -9.34 -2.90 10.77
CA MET A 61 -10.42 -3.74 10.23
C MET A 61 -11.78 -3.08 10.38
N GLU A 62 -12.02 -2.41 11.50
CA GLU A 62 -13.21 -1.58 11.71
C GLU A 62 -13.27 -0.44 10.69
N GLY A 63 -12.16 0.28 10.50
CA GLY A 63 -12.03 1.33 9.49
C GLY A 63 -12.26 0.81 8.07
N ARG A 64 -11.66 -0.34 7.72
CA ARG A 64 -11.84 -1.00 6.42
C ARG A 64 -13.30 -1.34 6.14
N ALA A 65 -14.01 -1.91 7.12
CA ALA A 65 -15.42 -2.26 7.00
C ALA A 65 -16.31 -1.02 6.86
N LEU A 66 -16.02 0.04 7.62
CA LEU A 66 -16.75 1.31 7.51
C LEU A 66 -16.50 1.98 6.14
N LEU A 67 -15.26 1.98 5.66
CA LEU A 67 -14.91 2.51 4.34
C LEU A 67 -15.63 1.73 3.23
N GLN A 68 -15.66 0.40 3.32
CA GLN A 68 -16.41 -0.45 2.40
C GLN A 68 -17.89 -0.06 2.36
N LEU A 69 -18.52 0.11 3.53
CA LEU A 69 -19.93 0.49 3.63
C LEU A 69 -20.20 1.84 2.97
N LEU A 70 -19.39 2.86 3.27
CA LEU A 70 -19.53 4.20 2.68
C LEU A 70 -19.33 4.19 1.17
N CYS A 71 -18.32 3.48 0.68
CA CYS A 71 -18.11 3.28 -0.75
C CYS A 71 -19.32 2.58 -1.41
N GLY A 72 -19.91 1.59 -0.74
CA GLY A 72 -21.12 0.89 -1.22
C GLY A 72 -22.33 1.82 -1.33
N GLN A 73 -22.53 2.71 -0.35
CA GLN A 73 -23.60 3.70 -0.37
C GLN A 73 -23.42 4.71 -1.52
N GLY A 74 -22.21 5.25 -1.67
CA GLY A 74 -21.86 6.15 -2.78
C GLY A 74 -21.87 5.47 -4.15
N GLY A 75 -21.67 4.15 -4.18
CA GLY A 75 -21.62 3.30 -5.37
C GLY A 75 -22.88 3.31 -6.24
N ARG A 76 -24.01 3.82 -5.71
CA ARG A 76 -25.23 4.07 -6.49
C ARG A 76 -25.07 5.19 -7.51
N ARG A 77 -24.21 6.17 -7.22
CA ARG A 77 -23.98 7.38 -8.03
C ARG A 77 -22.61 7.40 -8.70
N ASP A 78 -21.65 6.63 -8.18
CA ASP A 78 -20.26 6.64 -8.60
C ASP A 78 -19.76 5.19 -8.81
N ARG A 79 -19.32 4.86 -10.03
CA ARG A 79 -18.87 3.51 -10.38
C ARG A 79 -17.59 3.13 -9.66
N ASP A 80 -16.69 4.07 -9.44
CA ASP A 80 -15.36 3.80 -8.87
C ASP A 80 -15.48 3.45 -7.38
N LEU A 81 -16.43 4.09 -6.68
CA LEU A 81 -16.78 3.71 -5.30
C LEU A 81 -17.41 2.32 -5.23
N ARG A 82 -18.24 1.95 -6.20
CA ARG A 82 -18.81 0.59 -6.26
C ARG A 82 -17.71 -0.45 -6.43
N GLN A 83 -16.74 -0.20 -7.31
CA GLN A 83 -15.60 -1.08 -7.50
C GLN A 83 -14.73 -1.17 -6.24
N THR A 84 -14.46 -0.03 -5.60
CA THR A 84 -13.71 0.03 -4.34
C THR A 84 -14.41 -0.76 -3.23
N ALA A 85 -15.73 -0.62 -3.08
CA ALA A 85 -16.51 -1.39 -2.12
C ALA A 85 -16.46 -2.91 -2.40
N SER A 86 -16.50 -3.30 -3.67
CA SER A 86 -16.37 -4.72 -4.06
C SER A 86 -14.99 -5.27 -3.71
N TRP A 87 -13.93 -4.52 -3.96
CA TRP A 87 -12.57 -4.93 -3.63
C TRP A 87 -12.36 -5.02 -2.12
N LEU A 88 -12.86 -4.05 -1.36
CA LEU A 88 -12.85 -4.07 0.10
C LEU A 88 -13.75 -5.15 0.70
N ALA A 89 -14.65 -5.78 -0.07
CA ALA A 89 -15.46 -6.89 0.43
C ALA A 89 -14.70 -8.20 0.50
N GLU A 90 -13.58 -8.32 -0.23
CA GLU A 90 -12.75 -9.53 -0.22
C GLU A 90 -12.26 -9.81 1.21
N PRO A 91 -12.46 -11.04 1.74
CA PRO A 91 -11.97 -11.40 3.06
C PRO A 91 -10.45 -11.28 3.14
N VAL A 92 -9.98 -10.71 4.24
CA VAL A 92 -8.54 -10.56 4.53
C VAL A 92 -8.28 -11.03 5.95
N ASP A 93 -7.10 -11.63 6.15
CA ASP A 93 -6.60 -11.99 7.47
C ASP A 93 -5.13 -11.56 7.58
N TYR A 94 -4.87 -10.60 8.47
CA TYR A 94 -3.56 -10.05 8.77
C TYR A 94 -2.95 -10.59 10.06
N SER A 95 -3.67 -11.46 10.78
CA SER A 95 -3.23 -12.03 12.07
C SER A 95 -2.21 -13.18 11.94
N GLY A 96 -1.70 -13.43 10.73
CA GLY A 96 -0.70 -14.45 10.45
C GLY A 96 0.65 -14.21 11.12
N SER A 97 1.57 -15.18 10.97
CA SER A 97 2.83 -15.23 11.72
C SER A 97 3.86 -14.15 11.34
N ASP A 98 3.78 -13.56 10.16
CA ASP A 98 4.69 -12.49 9.72
C ASP A 98 3.96 -11.13 9.68
N ALA A 99 4.13 -10.36 10.77
CA ALA A 99 3.56 -9.03 10.89
C ALA A 99 4.11 -8.05 9.85
N THR A 100 5.37 -8.21 9.43
CA THR A 100 6.00 -7.35 8.43
C THR A 100 5.33 -7.54 7.08
N GLU A 101 5.24 -8.79 6.62
CA GLU A 101 4.56 -9.13 5.37
C GLU A 101 3.08 -8.74 5.41
N ALA A 102 2.39 -9.01 6.53
CA ALA A 102 0.99 -8.63 6.70
C ALA A 102 0.78 -7.11 6.58
N SER A 103 1.68 -6.28 7.11
CA SER A 103 1.60 -4.81 7.01
C SER A 103 1.75 -4.28 5.59
N PHE A 104 2.62 -4.89 4.77
CA PHE A 104 2.75 -4.52 3.36
C PHE A 104 1.58 -5.02 2.50
N ARG A 105 1.06 -6.20 2.81
CA ARG A 105 -0.15 -6.73 2.16
C ARG A 105 -1.36 -5.82 2.44
N ALA A 106 -1.57 -5.43 3.69
CA ALA A 106 -2.61 -4.48 4.07
C ALA A 106 -2.48 -3.14 3.33
N THR A 107 -1.25 -2.64 3.14
CA THR A 107 -1.00 -1.42 2.34
C THR A 107 -1.45 -1.56 0.88
N SER A 108 -1.32 -2.77 0.31
CA SER A 108 -1.69 -3.07 -1.08
C SER A 108 -3.21 -3.27 -1.25
N ASP A 109 -3.87 -3.81 -0.22
CA ASP A 109 -5.31 -4.11 -0.22
C ASP A 109 -6.18 -2.86 -0.01
N LEU A 110 -5.59 -1.76 0.47
CA LEU A 110 -6.30 -0.51 0.75
C LEU A 110 -6.19 0.49 -0.43
N PRO A 111 -7.26 1.28 -0.70
CA PRO A 111 -7.29 2.25 -1.79
C PRO A 111 -6.54 3.55 -1.44
N LEU A 112 -5.26 3.41 -1.09
CA LEU A 112 -4.42 4.50 -0.59
C LEU A 112 -3.81 5.35 -1.71
N GLY A 113 -3.66 6.65 -1.44
CA GLY A 113 -2.93 7.56 -2.30
C GLY A 113 -1.41 7.32 -2.27
N ALA A 114 -0.68 7.90 -3.23
CA ALA A 114 0.77 7.74 -3.32
C ALA A 114 1.52 8.25 -2.08
N ALA A 115 1.02 9.32 -1.45
CA ALA A 115 1.60 9.87 -0.23
C ALA A 115 1.49 8.87 0.94
N ASP A 116 0.32 8.27 1.15
CA ASP A 116 0.09 7.33 2.25
C ASP A 116 0.85 6.02 2.04
N ARG A 117 0.91 5.52 0.80
CA ARG A 117 1.76 4.38 0.44
C ARG A 117 3.24 4.66 0.72
N GLN A 118 3.70 5.88 0.44
CA GLN A 118 5.08 6.28 0.76
C GLN A 118 5.31 6.41 2.27
N ARG A 119 4.35 6.96 3.03
CA ARG A 119 4.40 7.01 4.50
C ARG A 119 4.48 5.59 5.08
N ALA A 120 3.63 4.69 4.59
CA ALA A 120 3.63 3.29 4.97
C ALA A 120 4.97 2.63 4.62
N LEU A 121 5.56 2.89 3.45
CA LEU A 121 6.87 2.35 3.09
C LEU A 121 8.00 2.82 4.03
N ILE A 122 7.91 4.06 4.52
CA ILE A 122 8.91 4.68 5.40
C ILE A 122 8.83 4.17 6.85
N ALA A 123 7.64 3.75 7.33
CA ALA A 123 7.44 3.26 8.69
C ALA A 123 8.45 2.16 9.07
N THR A 124 9.06 2.28 10.25
CA THR A 124 10.25 1.51 10.63
C THR A 124 9.97 0.06 10.98
N ASP A 125 8.75 -0.22 11.41
CA ASP A 125 8.26 -1.52 11.87
C ASP A 125 6.80 -1.74 11.44
N ALA A 126 6.28 -2.94 11.65
CA ALA A 126 4.94 -3.31 11.24
C ALA A 126 3.84 -2.53 11.98
N ALA A 127 4.00 -2.27 13.29
CA ALA A 127 2.99 -1.59 14.09
C ALA A 127 2.82 -0.13 13.65
N SER A 128 3.92 0.62 13.55
CA SER A 128 3.92 1.99 13.03
C SER A 128 3.40 2.07 11.59
N ARG A 129 3.62 1.02 10.78
CA ARG A 129 3.04 0.95 9.44
C ARG A 129 1.52 0.84 9.52
N VAL A 130 0.98 0.00 10.40
CA VAL A 130 -0.48 -0.13 10.61
C VAL A 130 -1.10 1.16 11.13
N ASP A 131 -0.43 1.89 12.02
CA ASP A 131 -0.90 3.21 12.48
C ASP A 131 -1.06 4.21 11.32
N VAL A 132 -0.11 4.21 10.38
CA VAL A 132 -0.21 5.02 9.16
C VAL A 132 -1.43 4.62 8.32
N LEU A 133 -1.71 3.31 8.21
CA LEU A 133 -2.86 2.82 7.45
C LEU A 133 -4.18 3.22 8.13
N ILE A 134 -4.27 3.12 9.45
CA ILE A 134 -5.45 3.54 10.23
C ILE A 134 -5.74 5.02 9.97
N SER A 135 -4.73 5.88 10.14
CA SER A 135 -4.86 7.32 9.88
C SER A 135 -5.31 7.60 8.43
N ALA A 136 -4.74 6.91 7.44
CA ALA A 136 -5.11 7.13 6.04
C ALA A 136 -6.55 6.66 5.74
N VAL A 137 -7.00 5.57 6.35
CA VAL A 137 -8.38 5.09 6.24
C VAL A 137 -9.36 6.07 6.89
N ASP A 138 -9.02 6.62 8.05
CA ASP A 138 -9.82 7.64 8.71
C ASP A 138 -9.97 8.91 7.86
N ASP A 139 -8.89 9.36 7.21
CA ASP A 139 -8.91 10.49 6.29
C ASP A 139 -9.84 10.23 5.08
N LEU A 140 -9.79 9.01 4.51
CA LEU A 140 -10.69 8.61 3.42
C LEU A 140 -12.16 8.59 3.87
N ILE A 141 -12.43 8.05 5.06
CA ILE A 141 -13.77 8.03 5.65
C ILE A 141 -14.29 9.45 5.86
N ALA A 142 -13.46 10.35 6.40
CA ALA A 142 -13.81 11.74 6.62
C ALA A 142 -14.14 12.45 5.29
N ALA A 143 -13.31 12.26 4.27
CA ALA A 143 -13.53 12.82 2.93
C ALA A 143 -14.84 12.32 2.30
N LEU A 144 -15.14 11.02 2.41
CA LEU A 144 -16.39 10.45 1.90
C LEU A 144 -17.61 10.99 2.64
N ARG A 145 -17.56 11.07 3.97
CA ARG A 145 -18.64 11.64 4.78
C ARG A 145 -18.91 13.09 4.39
N PHE A 146 -17.87 13.91 4.24
CA PHE A 146 -18.01 15.29 3.80
C PHE A 146 -18.67 15.37 2.41
N ARG A 147 -18.22 14.55 1.46
CA ARG A 147 -18.79 14.51 0.11
C ARG A 147 -20.26 14.10 0.06
N PHE A 148 -20.73 13.28 1.00
CA PHE A 148 -22.13 12.84 1.06
C PHE A 148 -23.05 13.77 1.88
N GLN A 149 -22.50 14.73 2.62
CA GLN A 149 -23.27 15.79 3.28
C GLN A 149 -23.63 16.94 2.34
N ALA A 150 -22.92 17.06 1.20
CA ALA A 150 -23.20 18.01 0.12
C ALA A 150 -24.23 17.45 -0.88
#